data_AF-A0A6C0J6Z5-F1
#
_entry.id   AF-A0A6C0J6Z5-F1
#
_cell.length_a   1.000
_cell.length_b   1.000
_cell.length_c   1.000
_cell.angle_alpha   90.00
_cell.angle_beta   90.00
_cell.angle_gamma   90.00
#
_symmetry.space_group_name_H-M   'P 1'
#
loop_
_entity.id
_entity.type
_entity.pdbx_description
1 polymer ?
#
loop_
_entity_poly.entity_id
_entity_poly.type
_entity_poly.pdbx_seq_one_letter_code
_entity_poly.pdbx_strand_id
1 'polypeptide(L)'
;MDLSLLKNFQTLIGSSLNSIIEDTVVQFDNIREELTENIEILKNENLELSNKVKELNDKLEEHQFTEENFNKVSIISNLNKQLKESRNENSDLRNYLSKNIPLNPSLVKKNSLSRLVKDDNVKAEEDVLEEDVLEEVLEDALEEVREDALEDAREDALEDALEDAEDAEDVVEDAREDVEEIHIKGKNYYLIDNKLYKIKNGVKGKCVGKMVDGEPILNKNKNKNKN
;
A
#
# COMPACT_ATOMS: atom_id res chain seq x y z
N MET A 1 86.68 -16.49 0.68
CA MET A 1 85.25 -16.51 1.07
C MET A 1 84.85 -17.95 1.29
N ASP A 2 84.16 -18.25 2.37
CA ASP A 2 83.68 -19.60 2.66
C ASP A 2 82.41 -19.90 1.84
N LEU A 3 82.58 -20.69 0.77
CA LEU A 3 81.50 -21.06 -0.14
C LEU A 3 80.42 -21.92 0.55
N SER A 4 80.77 -22.61 1.63
CA SER A 4 79.83 -23.44 2.37
C SER A 4 78.82 -22.59 3.15
N LEU A 5 79.28 -21.50 3.76
CA LEU A 5 78.44 -20.55 4.49
C LEU A 5 77.45 -19.86 3.54
N LEU A 6 77.90 -19.45 2.35
CA LEU A 6 77.04 -18.84 1.34
C LEU A 6 75.95 -19.80 0.85
N LYS A 7 76.31 -21.07 0.62
CA LYS A 7 75.36 -22.11 0.20
C LYS A 7 74.31 -22.37 1.29
N ASN A 8 74.73 -22.46 2.54
CA ASN A 8 73.83 -22.68 3.69
C ASN A 8 72.86 -21.50 3.88
N PHE A 9 73.36 -20.26 3.72
CA PHE A 9 72.53 -19.06 3.76
C PHE A 9 71.50 -19.03 2.63
N GLN A 10 71.93 -19.37 1.41
CA GLN A 10 71.03 -19.45 0.26
C GLN A 10 69.93 -20.51 0.47
N THR A 11 70.27 -21.68 1.01
CA THR A 11 69.25 -22.71 1.33
C THR A 11 68.28 -22.26 2.41
N LEU A 12 68.77 -21.60 3.47
CA LEU A 12 67.92 -21.12 4.57
C LEU A 12 66.94 -20.04 4.10
N ILE A 13 67.42 -19.06 3.32
CA ILE A 13 66.56 -18.05 2.71
C ILE A 13 65.58 -18.69 1.74
N GLY A 14 66.06 -19.61 0.88
CA GLY A 14 65.20 -20.32 -0.06
C GLY A 14 64.05 -21.05 0.62
N SER A 15 64.34 -21.79 1.70
CA SER A 15 63.29 -22.48 2.47
C SER A 15 62.34 -21.50 3.16
N SER A 16 62.86 -20.40 3.72
CA SER A 16 62.02 -19.40 4.38
C SER A 16 61.10 -18.69 3.40
N LEU A 17 61.60 -18.34 2.21
CA LEU A 17 60.79 -17.71 1.17
C LEU A 17 59.75 -18.67 0.62
N ASN A 18 60.12 -19.94 0.39
CA ASN A 18 59.16 -20.95 -0.06
C ASN A 18 58.03 -21.17 0.94
N SER A 19 58.35 -21.23 2.25
CA SER A 19 57.33 -21.34 3.30
C SER A 19 56.37 -20.15 3.29
N ILE A 20 56.90 -18.92 3.15
CA ILE A 20 56.05 -17.72 3.07
C ILE A 20 55.17 -17.77 1.82
N ILE A 21 55.73 -18.18 0.68
CA ILE A 21 54.97 -18.31 -0.57
C ILE A 21 53.85 -19.33 -0.41
N GLU A 22 54.14 -20.52 0.12
CA GLU A 22 53.15 -21.56 0.37
C GLU A 22 52.03 -21.07 1.30
N ASP A 23 52.38 -20.41 2.42
CA ASP A 23 51.40 -19.84 3.35
C ASP A 23 50.52 -18.77 2.66
N THR A 24 51.12 -17.90 1.85
CA THR A 24 50.36 -16.87 1.12
C THR A 24 49.43 -17.48 0.07
N VAL A 25 49.86 -18.52 -0.65
CA VAL A 25 49.04 -19.21 -1.64
C VAL A 25 47.82 -19.84 -0.97
N VAL A 26 48.01 -20.52 0.17
CA VAL A 26 46.90 -21.10 0.94
C VAL A 26 45.92 -20.01 1.41
N GLN A 27 46.42 -18.87 1.90
CA GLN A 27 45.55 -17.76 2.29
C GLN A 27 44.74 -17.22 1.10
N PHE A 28 45.38 -17.05 -0.07
CA PHE A 28 44.68 -16.59 -1.27
C PHE A 28 43.63 -17.60 -1.75
N ASP A 29 43.92 -18.90 -1.71
CA ASP A 29 42.96 -19.93 -2.10
C ASP A 29 41.75 -19.96 -1.15
N ASN A 30 41.97 -19.84 0.17
CA ASN A 30 40.87 -19.76 1.14
C ASN A 30 39.98 -18.54 0.92
N ILE A 31 40.57 -17.35 0.72
CA ILE A 31 39.80 -16.13 0.44
C ILE A 31 39.04 -16.27 -0.88
N ARG A 32 39.65 -16.87 -1.90
CA ARG A 32 38.99 -17.12 -3.19
C ARG A 32 37.77 -18.03 -3.01
N GLU A 33 37.89 -19.08 -2.21
CA GLU A 33 36.80 -20.01 -1.92
C GLU A 33 35.65 -19.32 -1.18
N GLU A 34 35.95 -18.57 -0.10
CA GLU A 34 34.97 -17.79 0.66
C GLU A 34 34.24 -16.76 -0.23
N LEU A 35 34.96 -16.04 -1.08
CA LEU A 35 34.35 -15.11 -2.03
C LEU A 35 33.47 -15.84 -3.05
N THR A 36 33.83 -17.04 -3.47
CA THR A 36 33.04 -17.83 -4.43
C THR A 36 31.73 -18.28 -3.79
N GLU A 37 31.78 -18.75 -2.54
CA GLU A 37 30.60 -19.14 -1.76
C GLU A 37 29.66 -17.94 -1.55
N ASN A 38 30.20 -16.80 -1.14
CA ASN A 38 29.42 -15.57 -0.98
C ASN A 38 28.75 -15.11 -2.28
N ILE A 39 29.43 -15.23 -3.42
CA ILE A 39 28.84 -14.94 -4.74
C ILE A 39 27.68 -15.89 -5.04
N GLU A 40 27.79 -17.17 -4.69
CA GLU A 40 26.74 -18.15 -4.90
C GLU A 40 25.52 -17.88 -4.04
N ILE A 41 25.73 -17.55 -2.76
CA ILE A 41 24.66 -17.15 -1.83
C ILE A 41 23.92 -15.91 -2.37
N LEU A 42 24.65 -14.83 -2.67
CA LEU A 42 24.06 -13.59 -3.18
C LEU A 42 23.32 -13.79 -4.51
N LYS A 43 23.78 -14.73 -5.34
CA LYS A 43 23.12 -15.07 -6.60
C LYS A 43 21.78 -15.77 -6.37
N ASN A 44 21.72 -16.68 -5.39
CA ASN A 44 20.49 -17.37 -5.03
C ASN A 44 19.49 -16.40 -4.39
N GLU A 45 19.93 -15.53 -3.48
CA GLU A 45 19.09 -14.49 -2.87
C GLU A 45 18.51 -13.54 -3.93
N ASN A 46 19.33 -13.10 -4.90
CA ASN A 46 18.85 -12.27 -6.01
C ASN A 46 17.81 -12.99 -6.88
N LEU A 47 17.96 -14.30 -7.09
CA LEU A 47 16.98 -15.08 -7.84
C LEU A 47 15.65 -15.16 -7.09
N GLU A 48 15.69 -15.39 -5.77
CA GLU A 48 14.50 -15.42 -4.92
C GLU A 48 13.79 -14.06 -4.90
N LEU A 49 14.54 -12.97 -4.71
CA LEU A 49 14.00 -11.60 -4.77
C LEU A 49 13.40 -11.30 -6.14
N SER A 50 14.07 -11.68 -7.24
CA SER A 50 13.55 -11.49 -8.59
C SER A 50 12.24 -12.24 -8.81
N ASN A 51 12.10 -13.46 -8.27
CA ASN A 51 10.86 -14.21 -8.33
C ASN A 51 9.75 -13.55 -7.52
N LYS A 52 10.06 -13.06 -6.31
CA LYS A 52 9.09 -12.36 -5.45
C LYS A 52 8.61 -11.06 -6.10
N VAL A 53 9.51 -10.28 -6.69
CA VAL A 53 9.16 -9.07 -7.46
C VAL A 53 8.24 -9.41 -8.62
N LYS A 54 8.48 -10.53 -9.32
CA LYS A 54 7.59 -10.98 -10.38
C LYS A 54 6.20 -11.34 -9.85
N GLU A 55 6.12 -12.11 -8.77
CA GLU A 55 4.85 -12.48 -8.15
C GLU A 55 4.05 -11.24 -7.68
N LEU A 56 4.73 -10.27 -7.05
CA LEU A 56 4.10 -9.02 -6.63
C LEU A 56 3.62 -8.19 -7.81
N ASN A 57 4.39 -8.13 -8.90
CA ASN A 57 3.96 -7.45 -10.13
C ASN A 57 2.76 -8.13 -10.77
N ASP A 58 2.71 -9.46 -10.80
CA ASP A 58 1.56 -10.20 -11.33
C ASP A 58 0.29 -9.88 -10.51
N LYS A 59 0.39 -9.85 -9.16
CA LYS A 59 -0.71 -9.43 -8.27
C LYS A 59 -1.11 -7.97 -8.49
N LEU A 60 -0.12 -7.08 -8.64
CA LEU A 60 -0.40 -5.67 -8.91
C LEU A 60 -1.13 -5.49 -10.25
N GLU A 61 -0.77 -6.25 -11.28
CA GLU A 61 -1.43 -6.21 -12.59
C GLU A 61 -2.87 -6.70 -12.51
N GLU A 62 -3.16 -7.74 -11.72
CA GLU A 62 -4.54 -8.20 -11.46
C GLU A 62 -5.41 -7.13 -10.78
N HIS A 63 -4.80 -6.34 -9.88
CA HIS A 63 -5.48 -5.28 -9.15
C HIS A 63 -5.41 -3.91 -9.83
N GLN A 64 -4.67 -3.77 -10.94
CA GLN A 64 -4.60 -2.52 -11.66
C GLN A 64 -5.95 -2.17 -12.28
N PHE A 65 -6.34 -0.92 -12.12
CA PHE A 65 -7.58 -0.40 -12.66
C PHE A 65 -7.45 -0.25 -14.19
N THR A 66 -7.84 -1.30 -14.91
CA THR A 66 -7.83 -1.30 -16.37
C THR A 66 -8.98 -0.46 -16.94
N GLU A 67 -8.83 0.01 -18.18
CA GLU A 67 -9.92 0.67 -18.92
C GLU A 67 -11.15 -0.23 -19.03
N GLU A 68 -10.95 -1.56 -19.06
CA GLU A 68 -12.04 -2.54 -19.00
C GLU A 68 -12.79 -2.50 -17.66
N ASN A 69 -12.06 -2.43 -16.53
CA ASN A 69 -12.68 -2.29 -15.21
C ASN A 69 -13.42 -0.96 -15.07
N PHE A 70 -12.86 0.15 -15.57
CA PHE A 70 -13.55 1.43 -15.64
C PHE A 70 -14.86 1.34 -16.43
N ASN A 71 -14.81 0.72 -17.61
CA ASN A 71 -15.97 0.54 -18.47
C ASN A 71 -17.05 -0.31 -17.79
N LYS A 72 -16.66 -1.41 -17.12
CA LYS A 72 -17.59 -2.23 -16.33
C LYS A 72 -18.25 -1.43 -15.23
N VAL A 73 -17.49 -0.66 -14.44
CA VAL A 73 -18.03 0.20 -13.37
C VAL A 73 -18.95 1.29 -13.92
N SER A 74 -18.61 1.88 -15.07
CA SER A 74 -19.43 2.90 -15.73
C SER A 74 -20.76 2.32 -16.25
N ILE A 75 -20.72 1.13 -16.85
CA ILE A 75 -21.92 0.40 -17.28
C ILE A 75 -22.79 0.07 -16.07
N ILE A 76 -22.22 -0.47 -14.99
CA ILE A 76 -22.93 -0.79 -13.75
C ILE A 76 -23.59 0.46 -13.15
N SER A 77 -22.88 1.59 -13.11
CA SER A 77 -23.41 2.87 -12.62
C SER A 77 -24.63 3.32 -13.43
N ASN A 78 -24.54 3.26 -14.75
CA ASN A 78 -25.65 3.61 -15.65
C ASN A 78 -26.85 2.67 -15.49
N LEU A 79 -26.62 1.36 -15.40
CA LEU A 79 -27.67 0.38 -15.16
C LEU A 79 -28.35 0.60 -13.81
N ASN A 80 -27.60 0.87 -12.75
CA ASN A 80 -28.13 1.17 -11.42
C ASN A 80 -29.01 2.42 -11.42
N LYS A 81 -28.63 3.45 -12.18
CA LYS A 81 -29.45 4.66 -12.34
C LYS A 81 -30.79 4.33 -12.99
N GLN A 82 -30.78 3.58 -14.09
CA GLN A 82 -32.00 3.16 -14.80
C GLN A 82 -32.90 2.31 -13.88
N LEU A 83 -32.32 1.38 -13.13
CA LEU A 83 -33.05 0.51 -12.21
C LEU A 83 -33.74 1.31 -11.10
N LYS A 84 -33.07 2.35 -10.58
CA LYS A 84 -33.65 3.27 -9.59
C LYS A 84 -34.81 4.07 -10.18
N GLU A 85 -34.68 4.58 -11.41
CA GLU A 85 -35.75 5.30 -12.11
C GLU A 85 -36.98 4.40 -12.29
N SER A 86 -36.80 3.18 -12.80
CA SER A 86 -37.91 2.22 -12.95
C SER A 86 -38.53 1.80 -11.61
N ARG A 87 -37.75 1.70 -10.53
CA ARG A 87 -38.26 1.42 -9.18
C ARG A 87 -39.16 2.56 -8.67
N ASN A 88 -38.77 3.80 -8.93
CA ASN A 88 -39.57 4.97 -8.58
C ASN A 88 -40.88 5.00 -9.37
N GLU A 89 -40.82 4.80 -10.69
CA GLU A 89 -42.03 4.72 -11.54
C GLU A 89 -43.00 3.63 -11.07
N ASN A 90 -42.48 2.45 -10.74
CA ASN A 90 -43.30 1.36 -10.18
C ASN A 90 -43.90 1.73 -8.81
N SER A 91 -43.16 2.45 -7.96
CA SER A 91 -43.69 2.97 -6.69
C SER A 91 -44.84 3.96 -6.94
N ASP A 92 -44.66 4.88 -7.89
CA ASP A 92 -45.67 5.85 -8.28
C ASP A 92 -46.92 5.16 -8.84
N LEU A 93 -46.76 4.19 -9.74
CA LEU A 93 -47.87 3.40 -10.28
C LEU A 93 -48.62 2.65 -9.19
N ARG A 94 -47.92 2.00 -8.25
CA ARG A 94 -48.54 1.36 -7.08
C ARG A 94 -49.33 2.36 -6.24
N ASN A 95 -48.79 3.57 -6.02
CA ASN A 95 -49.46 4.65 -5.31
C ASN A 95 -50.72 5.14 -6.04
N TYR A 96 -50.71 5.19 -7.37
CA TYR A 96 -51.88 5.59 -8.16
C TYR A 96 -52.96 4.50 -8.17
N LEU A 97 -52.57 3.24 -8.29
CA LEU A 97 -53.50 2.10 -8.27
C LEU A 97 -54.15 1.95 -6.90
N SER A 98 -53.41 2.17 -5.80
CA SER A 98 -53.97 2.13 -4.45
C SER A 98 -54.89 3.31 -4.14
N LYS A 99 -54.66 4.49 -4.74
CA LYS A 99 -55.47 5.70 -4.50
C LYS A 99 -56.76 5.80 -5.34
N ASN A 100 -56.91 5.04 -6.43
CA ASN A 100 -58.00 5.24 -7.41
C ASN A 100 -58.97 4.06 -7.58
N ILE A 101 -59.10 3.16 -6.62
CA ILE A 101 -60.25 2.24 -6.61
C ILE A 101 -61.27 2.73 -5.56
N PRO A 102 -62.24 3.59 -5.93
CA PRO A 102 -63.45 3.70 -5.14
C PRO A 102 -64.16 2.35 -5.25
N LEU A 103 -64.03 1.52 -4.20
CA LEU A 103 -64.82 0.32 -4.02
C LEU A 103 -66.29 0.73 -4.10
N ASN A 104 -66.91 0.43 -5.24
CA ASN A 104 -68.32 0.70 -5.45
C ASN A 104 -69.09 -0.18 -4.44
N PRO A 105 -69.75 0.40 -3.41
CA PRO A 105 -70.36 -0.38 -2.33
C PRO A 105 -71.48 -1.31 -2.85
N SER A 106 -71.94 -1.08 -4.07
CA SER A 106 -72.97 -1.86 -4.75
C SER A 106 -72.51 -3.24 -5.24
N LEU A 107 -71.19 -3.49 -5.36
CA LEU A 107 -70.64 -4.80 -5.73
C LEU A 107 -70.34 -5.71 -4.52
N VAL A 108 -70.47 -5.22 -3.29
CA VAL A 108 -70.35 -6.02 -2.05
C VAL A 108 -71.67 -6.75 -1.72
N LYS A 109 -72.49 -7.06 -2.73
CA LYS A 109 -73.62 -7.97 -2.58
C LYS A 109 -73.16 -9.39 -2.79
N LYS A 110 -72.80 -10.02 -1.66
CA LYS A 110 -72.96 -11.46 -1.36
C LYS A 110 -72.83 -12.40 -2.57
N ASN A 111 -71.63 -12.54 -3.11
CA ASN A 111 -71.23 -13.88 -3.55
C ASN A 111 -70.64 -14.59 -2.35
N SER A 112 -71.54 -15.09 -1.49
CA SER A 112 -71.24 -16.17 -0.57
C SER A 112 -70.81 -17.37 -1.41
N LEU A 113 -69.51 -17.46 -1.69
CA LEU A 113 -68.81 -18.56 -2.36
C LEU A 113 -68.78 -19.84 -1.48
N SER A 114 -69.69 -19.97 -0.52
CA SER A 114 -69.82 -21.12 0.37
C SER A 114 -70.71 -22.23 -0.20
N ARG A 115 -70.98 -22.25 -1.52
CA ARG A 115 -71.86 -23.27 -2.13
C ARG A 115 -71.41 -23.85 -3.46
N LEU A 116 -70.10 -23.95 -3.70
CA LEU A 116 -69.55 -24.90 -4.67
C LEU A 116 -68.47 -25.73 -3.98
N VAL A 117 -68.92 -26.66 -3.13
CA VAL A 117 -68.12 -27.83 -2.78
C VAL A 117 -68.16 -28.74 -4.00
N LYS A 118 -67.01 -29.07 -4.58
CA LYS A 118 -66.45 -30.43 -4.64
C LYS A 118 -65.51 -30.58 -5.84
N ASP A 119 -64.31 -31.02 -5.46
CA ASP A 119 -63.29 -31.73 -6.24
C ASP A 119 -62.24 -30.89 -6.99
N ASP A 120 -61.00 -31.33 -6.74
CA ASP A 120 -59.73 -31.01 -7.38
C ASP A 120 -58.93 -29.76 -6.93
N ASN A 121 -58.25 -29.94 -5.80
CA ASN A 121 -56.78 -29.88 -5.72
C ASN A 121 -56.07 -28.66 -6.36
N VAL A 122 -56.08 -27.51 -5.69
CA VAL A 122 -54.88 -26.66 -5.51
C VAL A 122 -55.04 -25.90 -4.19
N LYS A 123 -54.26 -26.28 -3.19
CA LYS A 123 -54.12 -25.58 -1.91
C LYS A 123 -53.35 -24.28 -2.18
N ALA A 124 -54.07 -23.17 -2.30
CA ALA A 124 -53.51 -21.83 -2.15
C ALA A 124 -53.48 -21.53 -0.64
N GLU A 125 -52.40 -21.93 0.03
CA GLU A 125 -52.08 -21.50 1.39
C GLU A 125 -51.25 -20.21 1.28
N GLU A 126 -51.91 -19.08 1.51
CA GLU A 126 -51.48 -18.08 2.50
C GLU A 126 -49.97 -17.73 2.52
N ASP A 127 -49.51 -16.95 1.53
CA ASP A 127 -48.22 -16.23 1.47
C ASP A 127 -48.14 -15.09 2.52
N VAL A 128 -48.29 -15.40 3.80
CA VAL A 128 -48.26 -14.40 4.90
C VAL A 128 -47.14 -14.67 5.93
N LEU A 129 -46.19 -15.58 5.66
CA LEU A 129 -45.19 -15.97 6.68
C LEU A 129 -43.73 -16.07 6.19
N GLU A 130 -43.33 -15.39 5.10
CA GLU A 130 -41.94 -15.47 4.60
C GLU A 130 -41.11 -14.18 4.71
N GLU A 131 -41.67 -13.07 5.21
CA GLU A 131 -40.88 -11.82 5.36
C GLU A 131 -40.10 -11.78 6.70
N ASP A 132 -40.64 -12.34 7.78
CA ASP A 132 -40.00 -12.25 9.12
C ASP A 132 -38.88 -13.29 9.36
N VAL A 133 -38.85 -14.43 8.66
CA VAL A 133 -37.86 -15.50 8.91
C VAL A 133 -36.57 -15.29 8.11
N LEU A 134 -36.60 -14.46 7.06
CA LEU A 134 -35.44 -14.18 6.22
C LEU A 134 -34.59 -13.00 6.71
N GLU A 135 -35.11 -12.11 7.55
CA GLU A 135 -34.32 -11.02 8.15
C GLU A 135 -33.41 -11.54 9.27
N GLU A 136 -33.87 -12.47 10.11
CA GLU A 136 -33.11 -12.96 11.27
C GLU A 136 -31.88 -13.81 10.88
N VAL A 137 -31.97 -14.62 9.82
CA VAL A 137 -30.83 -15.44 9.34
C VAL A 137 -29.80 -14.60 8.56
N LEU A 138 -30.20 -13.45 8.01
CA LEU A 138 -29.30 -12.57 7.26
C LEU A 138 -28.48 -11.67 8.20
N GLU A 139 -29.04 -11.26 9.35
CA GLU A 139 -28.32 -10.47 10.35
C GLU A 139 -27.21 -11.28 11.04
N ASP A 140 -27.48 -12.52 11.47
CA ASP A 140 -26.47 -13.36 12.13
C ASP A 140 -25.27 -13.68 11.21
N ALA A 141 -25.51 -13.91 9.91
CA ALA A 141 -24.43 -14.18 8.95
C ALA A 141 -23.64 -12.91 8.54
N LEU A 142 -24.22 -11.72 8.70
CA LEU A 142 -23.53 -10.44 8.41
C LEU A 142 -22.76 -9.92 9.62
N GLU A 143 -23.14 -10.28 10.84
CA GLU A 143 -22.47 -9.80 12.05
C GLU A 143 -21.16 -10.55 12.33
N GLU A 144 -21.09 -11.87 12.07
CA GLU A 144 -19.84 -12.66 12.17
C GLU A 144 -18.78 -12.24 11.13
N VAL A 145 -19.18 -11.90 9.90
CA VAL A 145 -18.23 -11.42 8.86
C VAL A 145 -17.74 -9.99 9.15
N ARG A 146 -18.49 -9.22 9.93
CA ARG A 146 -18.19 -7.81 10.22
C ARG A 146 -17.22 -7.64 11.39
N GLU A 147 -17.24 -8.51 12.39
CA GLU A 147 -16.28 -8.43 13.51
C GLU A 147 -14.88 -8.90 13.10
N ASP A 148 -14.74 -10.01 12.36
CA ASP A 148 -13.42 -10.48 11.91
C ASP A 148 -12.77 -9.51 10.89
N ALA A 149 -13.55 -8.91 9.98
CA ALA A 149 -13.01 -7.97 8.99
C ALA A 149 -12.65 -6.59 9.55
N LEU A 150 -13.16 -6.21 10.74
CA LEU A 150 -12.85 -4.92 11.36
C LEU A 150 -11.70 -5.00 12.36
N GLU A 151 -11.42 -6.17 12.95
CA GLU A 151 -10.27 -6.33 13.84
C GLU A 151 -8.96 -6.40 13.01
N ASP A 152 -8.95 -7.15 11.89
CA ASP A 152 -7.81 -7.20 10.96
C ASP A 152 -7.55 -5.85 10.27
N ALA A 153 -8.59 -5.17 9.78
CA ALA A 153 -8.43 -3.87 9.10
C ALA A 153 -7.98 -2.74 10.04
N ARG A 154 -8.10 -2.91 11.36
CA ARG A 154 -7.67 -1.90 12.34
C ARG A 154 -6.25 -2.13 12.83
N GLU A 155 -5.77 -3.37 12.84
CA GLU A 155 -4.37 -3.70 13.11
C GLU A 155 -3.50 -3.35 11.88
N ASP A 156 -3.93 -3.71 10.66
CA ASP A 156 -3.22 -3.36 9.41
C ASP A 156 -3.20 -1.84 9.15
N ALA A 157 -4.30 -1.10 9.40
CA ALA A 157 -4.31 0.35 9.15
C ALA A 157 -3.47 1.16 10.15
N LEU A 158 -3.12 0.60 11.32
CA LEU A 158 -2.19 1.24 12.26
C LEU A 158 -0.74 0.84 11.98
N GLU A 159 -0.49 -0.35 11.43
CA GLU A 159 0.83 -0.79 10.99
C GLU A 159 1.22 -0.12 9.67
N ASP A 160 0.31 -0.04 8.68
CA ASP A 160 0.49 0.75 7.45
C ASP A 160 0.71 2.24 7.74
N ALA A 161 0.02 2.84 8.72
CA ALA A 161 0.23 4.26 9.05
C ALA A 161 1.58 4.54 9.75
N LEU A 162 2.23 3.51 10.30
CA LEU A 162 3.59 3.59 10.85
C LEU A 162 4.64 3.16 9.81
N GLU A 163 4.31 2.25 8.88
CA GLU A 163 5.20 1.78 7.81
C GLU A 163 5.24 2.75 6.62
N ASP A 164 4.15 3.48 6.29
CA ASP A 164 4.16 4.62 5.34
C ASP A 164 4.94 5.85 5.86
N ALA A 165 5.33 5.84 7.14
CA ALA A 165 6.25 6.84 7.70
C ALA A 165 7.73 6.41 7.54
N GLU A 166 8.00 5.11 7.34
CA GLU A 166 9.35 4.57 7.12
C GLU A 166 9.65 4.32 5.62
N ASP A 167 8.64 4.05 4.79
CA ASP A 167 8.80 3.75 3.35
C ASP A 167 8.75 4.99 2.42
N ALA A 168 8.68 6.19 2.98
CA ALA A 168 8.94 7.43 2.26
C ALA A 168 10.46 7.73 2.09
N GLU A 169 11.35 6.79 2.46
CA GLU A 169 12.79 6.96 2.28
C GLU A 169 13.31 6.52 0.90
N ASP A 170 12.54 5.79 0.07
CA ASP A 170 13.14 5.10 -1.10
C ASP A 170 12.71 5.58 -2.50
N VAL A 171 12.19 6.81 -2.63
CA VAL A 171 12.00 7.50 -3.94
C VAL A 171 12.78 8.83 -4.04
N VAL A 172 13.81 9.04 -3.20
CA VAL A 172 14.65 10.25 -3.26
C VAL A 172 16.16 9.95 -3.30
N GLU A 173 16.57 8.85 -3.93
CA GLU A 173 17.98 8.61 -4.32
C GLU A 173 18.33 9.32 -5.66
N ASP A 174 17.87 10.56 -5.87
CA ASP A 174 18.37 11.42 -6.97
C ASP A 174 18.70 12.87 -6.51
N ALA A 175 18.74 13.10 -5.20
CA ALA A 175 19.29 14.30 -4.60
C ALA A 175 19.77 14.00 -3.18
N ARG A 176 20.98 13.44 -3.04
CA ARG A 176 21.75 13.62 -1.80
C ARG A 176 22.06 15.11 -1.67
N GLU A 177 21.08 15.89 -1.20
CA GLU A 177 21.28 17.25 -0.70
C GLU A 177 22.22 17.10 0.51
N ASP A 178 23.50 17.41 0.38
CA ASP A 178 24.44 17.51 1.52
C ASP A 178 23.92 18.61 2.46
N VAL A 179 23.10 18.25 3.44
CA VAL A 179 22.50 19.18 4.39
C VAL A 179 23.48 19.45 5.53
N GLU A 180 24.17 20.59 5.48
CA GLU A 180 25.04 21.03 6.58
C GLU A 180 24.29 21.98 7.53
N GLU A 181 24.33 21.72 8.84
CA GLU A 181 23.82 22.67 9.84
C GLU A 181 24.85 23.73 10.19
N ILE A 182 24.50 25.00 10.00
CA ILE A 182 25.37 26.13 10.35
C ILE A 182 24.71 27.07 11.36
N HIS A 183 25.52 27.55 12.31
CA HIS A 183 25.07 28.45 13.38
C HIS A 183 25.43 29.91 13.06
N ILE A 184 24.42 30.77 12.87
CA ILE A 184 24.62 32.19 12.55
C ILE A 184 23.83 33.06 13.53
N LYS A 185 24.55 33.90 14.30
CA LYS A 185 23.95 34.91 15.21
C LYS A 185 22.89 34.32 16.16
N GLY A 186 23.19 33.18 16.79
CA GLY A 186 22.31 32.54 17.79
C GLY A 186 21.15 31.73 17.19
N LYS A 187 21.19 31.42 15.88
CA LYS A 187 20.14 30.66 15.18
C LYS A 187 20.77 29.61 14.27
N ASN A 188 20.11 28.46 14.15
CA ASN A 188 20.56 27.37 13.29
C ASN A 188 19.88 27.46 11.91
N TYR A 189 20.63 27.12 10.87
CA TYR A 189 20.20 27.13 9.48
C TYR A 189 20.70 25.85 8.80
N TYR A 190 19.91 25.33 7.86
CA TYR A 190 20.37 24.30 6.93
C TYR A 190 21.03 24.97 5.73
N LEU A 191 22.20 24.48 5.35
CA LEU A 191 22.93 24.81 4.14
C LEU A 191 22.73 23.70 3.13
N ILE A 192 22.13 24.05 1.99
CA ILE A 192 21.78 23.11 0.92
C ILE A 192 22.01 23.86 -0.39
N ASP A 193 22.85 23.34 -1.29
CA ASP A 193 23.18 23.95 -2.58
C ASP A 193 23.54 25.45 -2.49
N ASN A 194 24.43 25.81 -1.55
CA ASN A 194 24.81 27.19 -1.25
C ASN A 194 23.66 28.11 -0.82
N LYS A 195 22.48 27.58 -0.46
CA LYS A 195 21.34 28.34 0.06
C LYS A 195 21.12 28.06 1.54
N LEU A 196 20.71 29.09 2.26
CA LEU A 196 20.48 29.03 3.70
C LEU A 196 18.98 28.96 4.00
N TYR A 197 18.56 27.96 4.74
CA TYR A 197 17.18 27.73 5.14
C TYR A 197 17.04 27.88 6.65
N LYS A 198 16.02 28.61 7.10
CA LYS A 198 15.78 28.79 8.54
C LYS A 198 15.21 27.51 9.14
N ILE A 199 15.78 27.02 10.24
CA ILE A 199 15.24 25.87 10.98
C ILE A 199 14.05 26.33 11.84
N LYS A 200 12.96 25.57 11.80
CA LYS A 200 11.82 25.70 12.70
C LYS A 200 11.38 24.31 13.15
N ASN A 201 11.42 24.05 14.46
CA ASN A 201 11.02 22.78 15.06
C ASN A 201 11.70 21.56 14.41
N GLY A 202 12.99 21.66 14.07
CA GLY A 202 13.73 20.58 13.41
C GLY A 202 13.47 20.41 11.90
N VAL A 203 12.60 21.25 11.30
CA VAL A 203 12.23 21.14 9.87
C VAL A 203 12.79 22.30 9.06
N LYS A 204 13.17 22.02 7.79
CA LYS A 204 13.61 22.98 6.77
C LYS A 204 12.51 24.02 6.52
N GLY A 205 12.78 25.26 6.93
CA GLY A 205 11.89 26.40 6.71
C GLY A 205 12.21 27.16 5.41
N LYS A 206 11.86 28.45 5.37
CA LYS A 206 12.07 29.28 4.17
C LYS A 206 13.56 29.55 3.91
N CYS A 207 13.92 29.66 2.64
CA CYS A 207 15.22 30.18 2.20
C CYS A 207 15.37 31.65 2.65
N VAL A 208 16.41 31.92 3.42
CA VAL A 208 16.69 33.21 4.09
C VAL A 208 18.05 33.78 3.71
N GLY A 209 18.84 33.10 2.89
CA GLY A 209 20.14 33.59 2.47
C GLY A 209 20.86 32.62 1.55
N LYS A 210 22.14 32.89 1.30
CA LYS A 210 23.05 32.03 0.55
C LYS A 210 24.47 32.12 1.09
N MET A 211 25.26 31.09 0.86
CA MET A 211 26.71 31.12 1.05
C MET A 211 27.36 31.79 -0.15
N VAL A 212 28.27 32.73 0.10
CA VAL A 212 29.09 33.37 -0.92
C VAL A 212 30.51 33.40 -0.36
N ASP A 213 31.46 32.81 -1.10
CA ASP A 213 32.88 32.74 -0.71
C ASP A 213 33.12 32.14 0.69
N GLY A 214 32.29 31.18 1.10
CA GLY A 214 32.37 30.56 2.44
C GLY A 214 31.73 31.37 3.57
N GLU A 215 31.17 32.55 3.29
CA GLU A 215 30.46 33.36 4.29
C GLU A 215 28.93 33.34 4.11
N PRO A 216 28.16 33.22 5.20
CA PRO A 216 26.70 33.22 5.12
C PRO A 216 26.12 34.62 4.97
N ILE A 217 25.48 34.89 3.83
CA ILE A 217 24.79 36.15 3.55
C ILE A 217 23.27 35.96 3.69
N LEU A 218 22.72 36.52 4.77
CA LEU A 218 21.27 36.53 4.99
C LEU A 218 20.60 37.65 4.19
N ASN A 219 19.48 37.32 3.55
CA ASN A 219 18.60 38.28 2.90
C ASN A 219 18.07 39.24 3.96
N LYS A 220 18.39 40.53 3.79
CA LYS A 220 17.85 41.58 4.65
C LYS A 220 16.32 41.60 4.48
N ASN A 221 15.57 41.21 5.51
CA ASN A 221 14.13 41.38 5.51
C ASN A 221 13.82 42.88 5.39
N LYS A 222 13.14 43.27 4.30
CA LYS A 222 12.35 44.51 4.30
C LYS A 222 11.25 44.29 5.33
N ASN A 223 11.45 44.76 6.55
CA ASN A 223 10.38 44.86 7.53
C ASN A 223 9.27 45.71 6.90
N LYS A 224 8.18 45.07 6.49
CA LYS A 224 6.87 45.73 6.43
C LYS A 224 6.51 46.02 7.88
N ASN A 225 6.93 47.18 8.37
CA ASN A 225 6.21 47.86 9.44
C ASN A 225 4.79 48.07 8.90
N LYS A 226 3.88 47.17 9.28
CA LYS A 226 2.45 47.50 9.26
C LYS A 226 2.20 48.30 10.54
N ASN A 227 1.76 49.53 10.31
CA ASN A 227 1.20 50.46 11.29
C ASN A 227 0.11 49.81 12.14
#